data_AF-F3FEK2-F1
#
_entry.id   AF-F3FEK2-F1
#
_cell.length_a   1.000
_cell.length_b   1.000
_cell.length_c   1.000
_cell.angle_alpha   90.00
_cell.angle_beta   90.00
_cell.angle_gamma   90.00
#
_symmetry.space_group_name_H-M   'P 1'
#
loop_
_entity.id
_entity.type
_entity.pdbx_description
1 polymer ?
#
loop_
_entity_poly.entity_id
_entity_poly.type
_entity_poly.pdbx_seq_one_letter_code
_entity_poly.pdbx_strand_id
1 'polypeptide(L)'
;AHGLMVVMVLFFVFSCVLTLSPVQLAEAKAQNISILSYLANHFNNPTIAFVAPLIAFVAISKSFLGHYIGASEGLKGLVLKAGRRPAPKALDRMTAAFMLVVCWLVATLNPSILGMIETLGGPVISALLFLMPMYAIHKVPAMRKYAGAWSNYFVVAAGVVAISALIFSLIR
;
A
#
# COMPACT_ATOMS: atom_id res chain seq x y z
N ALA A 1 -19.51 -10.39 -1.71
CA ALA A 1 -18.07 -10.56 -1.44
C ALA A 1 -17.40 -9.29 -0.89
N HIS A 2 -17.52 -8.13 -1.57
CA HIS A 2 -16.87 -6.88 -1.12
C HIS A 2 -17.32 -6.38 0.25
N GLY A 3 -18.62 -6.49 0.59
CA GLY A 3 -19.13 -6.08 1.91
C GLY A 3 -18.53 -6.89 3.07
N LEU A 4 -18.31 -8.20 2.88
CA LEU A 4 -17.70 -9.05 3.91
C LEU A 4 -16.26 -8.62 4.21
N MET A 5 -15.48 -8.25 3.18
CA MET A 5 -14.12 -7.77 3.34
C MET A 5 -14.09 -6.48 4.17
N VAL A 6 -14.95 -5.51 3.83
CA VAL A 6 -15.02 -4.23 4.55
C VAL A 6 -15.40 -4.45 6.01
N VAL A 7 -16.43 -5.25 6.27
CA VAL A 7 -16.88 -5.55 7.63
C VAL A 7 -15.79 -6.24 8.44
N MET A 8 -15.10 -7.23 7.87
CA MET A 8 -14.01 -7.93 8.58
C MET A 8 -12.83 -7.01 8.89
N VAL A 9 -12.40 -6.19 7.92
CA VAL A 9 -11.29 -5.25 8.13
C VAL A 9 -11.64 -4.21 9.18
N LEU A 10 -12.82 -3.59 9.09
CA LEU A 10 -13.25 -2.60 10.07
C LEU A 10 -13.44 -3.23 11.46
N PHE A 11 -14.06 -4.40 11.55
CA PHE A 11 -14.21 -5.14 12.81
C PHE A 11 -12.86 -5.43 13.45
N PHE A 12 -11.87 -5.89 12.67
CA PHE A 12 -10.52 -6.14 13.17
C PHE A 12 -9.85 -4.85 13.67
N VAL A 13 -9.93 -3.75 12.92
CA VAL A 13 -9.35 -2.46 13.32
C VAL A 13 -9.99 -1.94 14.60
N PHE A 14 -11.33 -1.92 14.69
CA PHE A 14 -12.02 -1.48 15.90
C PHE A 14 -11.73 -2.38 17.10
N SER A 15 -11.68 -3.70 16.91
CA SER A 15 -11.29 -4.65 17.97
C SER A 15 -9.89 -4.34 18.51
N CYS A 16 -8.91 -4.07 17.64
CA CYS A 16 -7.56 -3.72 18.06
C CYS A 16 -7.52 -2.39 18.83
N VAL A 17 -8.23 -1.36 18.36
CA VAL A 17 -8.28 -0.03 19.01
C VAL A 17 -9.00 -0.09 20.37
N LEU A 18 -10.02 -0.94 20.52
CA LEU A 18 -10.71 -1.13 21.80
C LEU A 18 -9.90 -2.00 22.78
N THR A 19 -8.96 -2.80 22.29
CA THR A 19 -8.11 -3.68 23.12
C THR A 19 -6.81 -3.01 23.56
N LEU A 20 -6.20 -2.20 22.69
CA LEU A 20 -4.90 -1.58 22.91
C LEU A 20 -5.05 -0.12 23.35
N SER A 21 -4.34 0.27 24.40
CA SER A 21 -4.22 1.67 24.80
C SER A 21 -3.43 2.50 23.77
N PRO A 22 -3.61 3.84 23.75
CA PRO A 22 -2.85 4.72 22.87
C PRO A 22 -1.32 4.57 23.03
N VAL A 23 -0.85 4.29 24.24
CA VAL A 23 0.58 4.07 24.53
C VAL A 23 1.09 2.79 23.87
N GLN A 24 0.32 1.70 23.94
CA GLN A 24 0.68 0.43 23.30
C GLN A 24 0.67 0.52 21.77
N LEU A 25 -0.26 1.29 21.18
CA LEU A 25 -0.28 1.55 19.74
C LEU A 25 0.95 2.39 19.31
N ALA A 26 1.35 3.37 20.12
CA ALA A 26 2.55 4.15 19.88
C ALA A 26 3.83 3.28 19.98
N GLU A 27 3.87 2.35 20.94
CA GLU A 27 4.95 1.38 21.08
C GLU A 27 5.05 0.45 19.87
N ALA A 28 3.92 -0.12 19.42
CA ALA A 28 3.87 -0.96 18.22
C ALA A 28 4.35 -0.20 16.98
N LYS A 29 3.98 1.09 16.85
CA LYS A 29 4.46 1.98 15.79
C LYS A 29 5.98 2.19 15.88
N ALA A 30 6.51 2.44 17.09
CA ALA A 30 7.94 2.65 17.31
C ALA A 30 8.76 1.38 17.02
N GLN A 31 8.23 0.20 17.35
CA GLN A 31 8.83 -1.09 17.05
C GLN A 31 8.74 -1.47 15.56
N ASN A 32 7.91 -0.78 14.77
CA ASN A 32 7.69 -1.05 13.35
C ASN A 32 7.25 -2.51 13.07
N ILE A 33 6.42 -3.07 13.95
CA ILE A 33 5.87 -4.42 13.83
C ILE A 33 4.37 -4.39 13.57
N SER A 34 3.82 -5.51 13.07
CA SER A 34 2.38 -5.64 12.90
C SER A 34 1.67 -5.73 14.25
N ILE A 35 0.43 -5.24 14.32
CA ILE A 35 -0.40 -5.34 15.53
C ILE A 35 -0.56 -6.79 16.01
N LEU A 36 -0.65 -7.74 15.08
CA LEU A 36 -0.72 -9.16 15.43
C LEU A 36 0.57 -9.65 16.13
N SER A 37 1.74 -9.20 15.66
CA SER A 37 3.03 -9.51 16.30
C SER A 37 3.16 -8.83 17.66
N TYR A 38 2.69 -7.58 17.77
CA TYR A 38 2.67 -6.85 19.03
C TYR A 38 1.78 -7.55 20.08
N LEU A 39 0.57 -7.96 19.69
CA LEU A 39 -0.33 -8.71 20.57
C LEU A 39 0.28 -10.06 21.01
N ALA A 40 0.96 -10.77 20.10
CA ALA A 40 1.64 -12.02 20.42
C ALA A 40 2.74 -11.83 21.48
N ASN A 41 3.51 -10.75 21.38
CA ASN A 41 4.59 -10.42 22.32
C ASN A 41 4.04 -9.91 23.66
N HIS A 42 2.97 -9.10 23.63
CA HIS A 42 2.44 -8.46 24.83
C HIS A 42 1.67 -9.43 25.73
N PHE A 43 0.87 -10.33 25.15
CA PHE A 43 0.05 -11.28 25.93
C PHE A 43 0.79 -12.56 26.32
N ASN A 44 2.04 -12.75 25.85
CA ASN A 44 2.93 -13.87 26.17
C ASN A 44 2.22 -15.25 26.12
N ASN A 45 1.25 -15.40 25.22
CA ASN A 45 0.42 -16.59 25.09
C ASN A 45 1.08 -17.58 24.12
N PRO A 46 1.43 -18.80 24.56
CA PRO A 46 2.18 -19.76 23.74
C PRO A 46 1.51 -20.08 22.40
N THR A 47 0.18 -20.13 22.37
CA THR A 47 -0.60 -20.44 21.16
C THR A 47 -0.54 -19.29 20.16
N ILE A 48 -0.71 -18.05 20.63
CA ILE A 48 -0.68 -16.86 19.76
C ILE A 48 0.74 -16.62 19.25
N ALA A 49 1.76 -16.79 20.11
CA ALA A 49 3.16 -16.65 19.74
C ALA A 49 3.60 -17.63 18.63
N PHE A 50 3.01 -18.83 18.59
CA PHE A 50 3.28 -19.81 17.52
C PHE A 50 2.48 -19.56 16.24
N VAL A 51 1.18 -19.27 16.37
CA VAL A 51 0.27 -19.17 15.23
C VAL A 51 0.39 -17.83 14.50
N ALA A 52 0.64 -16.72 15.20
CA ALA A 52 0.70 -15.38 14.61
C ALA A 52 1.79 -15.25 13.54
N PRO A 53 3.05 -15.69 13.75
CA PRO A 53 4.08 -15.66 12.71
C PRO A 53 3.71 -16.48 11.47
N LEU A 54 3.07 -17.64 11.65
CA LEU A 54 2.64 -18.49 10.54
C LEU A 54 1.56 -17.80 9.69
N ILE A 55 0.56 -17.19 10.34
CA ILE A 55 -0.48 -16.39 9.67
C ILE A 55 0.17 -15.23 8.92
N ALA A 56 1.09 -14.50 9.57
CA ALA A 56 1.80 -13.39 8.95
C ALA A 56 2.60 -13.85 7.72
N PHE A 57 3.32 -14.96 7.81
CA PHE A 57 4.09 -15.52 6.70
C PHE A 57 3.22 -15.86 5.50
N VAL A 58 2.10 -16.56 5.72
CA VAL A 58 1.15 -16.93 4.64
C VAL A 58 0.53 -15.67 4.02
N ALA A 59 0.11 -14.71 4.85
CA ALA A 59 -0.48 -13.46 4.39
C ALA A 59 0.51 -12.62 3.56
N ILE A 60 1.75 -12.46 4.03
CA ILE A 60 2.82 -11.73 3.33
C ILE A 60 3.14 -12.43 2.00
N SER A 61 3.31 -13.76 2.01
CA SER A 61 3.63 -14.53 0.80
C SER A 61 2.55 -14.37 -0.28
N LYS A 62 1.28 -14.46 0.12
CA LYS A 62 0.14 -14.27 -0.80
C LYS A 62 0.08 -12.85 -1.32
N SER A 63 0.22 -11.85 -0.46
CA SER A 63 0.18 -10.44 -0.83
C SER A 63 1.35 -10.07 -1.75
N PHE A 64 2.54 -10.61 -1.48
CA PHE A 64 3.77 -10.33 -2.21
C PHE A 64 3.65 -10.64 -3.70
N LEU A 65 3.09 -11.79 -4.07
CA LEU A 65 2.98 -12.18 -5.49
C LEU A 65 2.18 -11.17 -6.32
N GLY A 66 1.04 -10.69 -5.80
CA GLY A 66 0.23 -9.69 -6.48
C GLY A 66 0.96 -8.36 -6.68
N HIS A 67 1.65 -7.88 -5.65
CA HIS A 67 2.42 -6.64 -5.72
C HIS A 67 3.67 -6.78 -6.59
N TYR A 68 4.35 -7.93 -6.53
CA TYR A 68 5.53 -8.22 -7.33
C TYR A 68 5.21 -8.21 -8.82
N ILE A 69 4.12 -8.85 -9.24
CA ILE A 69 3.71 -8.87 -10.66
C ILE A 69 3.47 -7.43 -11.14
N GLY A 70 2.64 -6.65 -10.43
CA GLY A 70 2.34 -5.27 -10.82
C GLY A 70 3.58 -4.37 -10.85
N ALA A 71 4.46 -4.46 -9.84
CA ALA A 71 5.71 -3.70 -9.81
C ALA A 71 6.67 -4.12 -10.94
N SER A 72 6.78 -5.42 -11.21
CA SER A 72 7.64 -5.95 -12.27
C SER A 72 7.19 -5.49 -13.66
N GLU A 73 5.89 -5.51 -13.93
CA GLU A 73 5.31 -5.02 -15.18
C GLU A 73 5.50 -3.50 -15.32
N GLY A 74 5.29 -2.75 -14.24
CA GLY A 74 5.56 -1.31 -14.20
C GLY A 74 7.02 -0.99 -14.54
N LEU A 75 7.98 -1.67 -13.91
CA LEU A 75 9.41 -1.45 -14.16
C LEU A 75 9.81 -1.81 -15.59
N LYS A 76 9.33 -2.95 -16.10
CA LYS A 76 9.54 -3.35 -17.50
C LYS A 76 9.00 -2.29 -18.47
N GLY A 77 7.80 -1.79 -18.21
CA GLY A 77 7.18 -0.72 -18.99
C GLY A 77 8.01 0.56 -19.00
N LEU A 78 8.55 0.97 -17.84
CA LEU A 78 9.42 2.14 -17.73
C LEU A 78 10.72 1.97 -18.54
N VAL A 79 11.37 0.80 -18.45
CA VAL A 79 12.59 0.51 -19.22
C VAL A 79 12.35 0.60 -20.72
N LEU A 80 11.26 -0.02 -21.20
CA LEU A 80 10.90 0.00 -22.62
C LEU A 80 10.55 1.41 -23.11
N LYS A 81 9.83 2.19 -22.28
CA LYS A 81 9.46 3.58 -22.59
C LYS A 81 10.66 4.53 -22.56
N ALA A 82 11.69 4.23 -21.79
CA ALA A 82 12.97 4.96 -21.78
C ALA A 82 13.82 4.71 -23.05
N GLY A 83 13.31 3.98 -24.04
CA GLY A 83 14.01 3.70 -25.30
C GLY A 83 14.98 2.52 -25.24
N ARG A 84 15.16 1.89 -24.06
CA ARG A 84 15.97 0.68 -23.94
C ARG A 84 15.14 -0.55 -24.31
N ARG A 85 15.62 -1.34 -25.25
CA ARG A 85 14.97 -2.59 -25.70
C ARG A 85 15.89 -3.80 -25.47
N PRO A 86 16.20 -4.14 -24.21
CA PRO A 86 16.95 -5.35 -23.89
C PRO A 86 16.19 -6.59 -24.36
N ALA A 87 16.91 -7.69 -24.60
CA ALA A 87 16.30 -8.97 -24.90
C ALA A 87 15.34 -9.41 -23.77
N PRO A 88 14.23 -10.11 -24.06
CA PRO A 88 13.20 -10.45 -23.06
C PRO A 88 13.76 -11.13 -21.80
N LYS A 89 14.63 -12.13 -21.97
CA LYS A 89 15.29 -12.82 -20.84
C LYS A 89 16.18 -11.89 -20.01
N ALA A 90 16.83 -10.92 -20.63
CA ALA A 90 17.66 -9.94 -19.94
C ALA A 90 16.79 -8.93 -19.17
N LEU A 91 15.67 -8.50 -19.76
CA LEU A 91 14.69 -7.64 -19.11
C LEU A 91 14.10 -8.30 -17.86
N ASP A 92 13.71 -9.57 -17.97
CA ASP A 92 13.18 -10.35 -16.84
C ASP A 92 14.21 -10.51 -15.72
N ARG A 93 15.45 -10.90 -16.06
CA ARG A 93 16.52 -11.08 -15.08
C ARG A 93 16.88 -9.77 -14.39
N MET A 94 17.00 -8.68 -15.15
CA MET A 94 17.28 -7.36 -14.60
C MET A 94 16.16 -6.90 -13.67
N THR A 95 14.91 -7.08 -14.07
CA THR A 95 13.74 -6.73 -13.25
C THR A 95 13.73 -7.53 -11.95
N ALA A 96 13.91 -8.85 -12.03
CA ALA A 96 13.94 -9.71 -10.85
C ALA A 96 15.11 -9.38 -9.92
N ALA A 97 16.31 -9.14 -10.47
CA ALA A 97 17.49 -8.75 -9.70
C ALA A 97 17.28 -7.39 -9.01
N PHE A 98 16.72 -6.41 -9.73
CA PHE A 98 16.39 -5.11 -9.16
C PHE A 98 15.38 -5.23 -8.01
N MET A 99 14.29 -5.97 -8.22
CA MET A 99 13.27 -6.21 -7.18
C MET A 99 13.88 -6.89 -5.96
N LEU A 100 14.73 -7.90 -6.15
CA LEU A 100 15.42 -8.59 -5.06
C LEU A 100 16.31 -7.64 -4.26
N VAL A 101 17.14 -6.85 -4.94
CA VAL A 101 18.04 -5.88 -4.30
C VAL A 101 17.25 -4.84 -3.51
N VAL A 102 16.18 -4.29 -4.09
CA VAL A 102 15.32 -3.30 -3.42
C VAL A 102 14.64 -3.92 -2.20
N CYS A 103 14.04 -5.11 -2.33
CA CYS A 103 13.41 -5.80 -1.20
C CYS A 103 14.42 -6.11 -0.09
N TRP A 104 15.61 -6.58 -0.44
CA TRP A 104 16.67 -6.87 0.53
C TRP A 104 17.15 -5.60 1.26
N LEU A 105 17.33 -4.50 0.52
CA LEU A 105 17.73 -3.22 1.08
C LEU A 105 16.66 -2.67 2.04
N VAL A 106 15.38 -2.68 1.64
CA VAL A 106 14.26 -2.26 2.50
C VAL A 106 14.17 -3.15 3.75
N ALA A 107 14.31 -4.47 3.60
CA ALA A 107 14.28 -5.39 4.73
C ALA A 107 15.43 -5.16 5.72
N THR A 108 16.62 -4.78 5.22
CA THR A 108 17.81 -4.54 6.04
C THR A 108 17.74 -3.18 6.75
N LEU A 109 17.29 -2.13 6.04
CA LEU A 109 17.20 -0.78 6.60
C LEU A 109 16.00 -0.61 7.54
N ASN A 110 15.00 -1.49 7.46
CA ASN A 110 13.78 -1.48 8.26
C ASN A 110 13.13 -0.08 8.36
N PRO A 111 12.84 0.60 7.23
CA PRO A 111 12.21 1.91 7.26
C PRO A 111 10.78 1.80 7.81
N SER A 112 10.28 2.89 8.40
CA SER A 112 8.92 2.93 8.96
C SER A 112 7.88 2.54 7.90
N ILE A 113 7.15 1.45 8.13
CA ILE A 113 6.10 0.99 7.20
C ILE A 113 4.97 2.03 7.13
N LEU A 114 4.54 2.57 8.27
CA LEU A 114 3.56 3.64 8.31
C LEU A 114 4.07 4.88 7.57
N GLY A 115 5.33 5.25 7.79
CA GLY A 115 5.96 6.35 7.07
C GLY A 115 5.92 6.15 5.55
N MET A 116 6.28 4.96 5.05
CA MET A 116 6.21 4.67 3.60
C MET A 116 4.78 4.77 3.05
N ILE A 117 3.79 4.29 3.80
CA ILE A 117 2.37 4.37 3.41
C ILE A 117 1.90 5.82 3.36
N GLU A 118 2.29 6.64 4.34
CA GLU A 118 1.87 8.03 4.45
C GLU A 118 2.59 8.93 3.43
N THR A 119 3.91 8.81 3.29
CA THR A 119 4.73 9.76 2.50
C THR A 119 4.76 9.45 1.01
N LEU A 120 4.98 8.17 0.65
CA LEU A 120 5.08 7.73 -0.74
C LEU A 120 3.75 7.17 -1.23
N GLY A 121 3.13 6.29 -0.43
CA GLY A 121 1.87 5.66 -0.76
C GLY A 121 0.72 6.67 -0.86
N GLY A 122 0.60 7.55 0.13
CA GLY A 122 -0.52 8.49 0.27
C GLY A 122 -0.74 9.34 -0.98
N PRO A 123 0.23 10.18 -1.40
CA PRO A 123 0.06 11.07 -2.54
C PRO A 123 -0.21 10.31 -3.84
N VAL A 124 0.51 9.19 -4.07
CA VAL A 124 0.37 8.38 -5.28
C VAL A 124 -1.01 7.72 -5.32
N ILE A 125 -1.43 7.07 -4.23
CA ILE A 125 -2.74 6.40 -4.15
C ILE A 125 -3.86 7.43 -4.25
N SER A 126 -3.76 8.59 -3.58
CA SER A 126 -4.77 9.64 -3.69
C SER A 126 -4.87 10.19 -5.11
N ALA A 127 -3.75 10.39 -5.80
CA ALA A 127 -3.77 10.81 -7.21
C ALA A 127 -4.40 9.74 -8.11
N LEU A 128 -4.05 8.46 -7.92
CA LEU A 128 -4.57 7.36 -8.72
C LEU A 128 -6.06 7.07 -8.45
N LEU A 129 -6.52 7.19 -7.21
CA LEU A 129 -7.90 6.86 -6.85
C LEU A 129 -8.86 8.04 -7.06
N PHE A 130 -8.44 9.27 -6.78
CA PHE A 130 -9.32 10.44 -6.87
C PHE A 130 -9.14 11.21 -8.19
N LEU A 131 -7.91 11.49 -8.62
CA LEU A 131 -7.67 12.40 -9.76
C LEU A 131 -7.58 11.69 -11.11
N MET A 132 -6.93 10.52 -11.18
CA MET A 132 -6.76 9.78 -12.43
C MET A 132 -8.10 9.42 -13.10
N PRO A 133 -9.14 8.93 -12.39
CA PRO A 133 -10.43 8.62 -13.02
C PRO A 133 -11.09 9.88 -13.57
N MET A 134 -10.98 11.00 -12.84
CA MET A 134 -11.54 12.29 -13.25
C MET A 134 -10.82 12.83 -14.50
N TYR A 135 -9.50 12.72 -14.55
CA TYR A 135 -8.73 13.03 -15.76
C TYR A 135 -9.15 12.14 -16.94
N ALA A 136 -9.34 10.85 -16.69
CA ALA A 136 -9.62 9.88 -17.73
C ALA A 136 -11.03 10.05 -18.34
N ILE A 137 -12.04 10.47 -17.55
CA ILE A 137 -13.39 10.81 -18.05
C ILE A 137 -13.34 11.93 -19.12
N HIS A 138 -12.43 12.89 -18.95
CA HIS A 138 -12.29 14.02 -19.89
C HIS A 138 -11.46 13.67 -21.12
N LYS A 139 -10.46 12.79 -20.98
CA LYS A 139 -9.52 12.44 -22.06
C LYS A 139 -9.93 11.23 -22.89
N VAL A 140 -10.62 10.25 -22.31
CA VAL A 140 -10.96 8.99 -22.99
C VAL A 140 -12.41 9.09 -23.48
N PRO A 141 -12.67 9.10 -24.81
CA PRO A 141 -14.02 9.27 -25.36
C PRO A 141 -15.03 8.25 -24.82
N ALA A 142 -14.60 7.00 -24.60
CA ALA A 142 -15.46 5.93 -24.06
C ALA A 142 -15.94 6.17 -22.62
N MET A 143 -15.26 7.04 -21.86
CA MET A 143 -15.61 7.36 -20.47
C MET A 143 -16.40 8.67 -20.32
N ARG A 144 -16.61 9.43 -21.41
CA ARG A 144 -17.41 10.67 -21.39
C ARG A 144 -18.85 10.46 -20.95
N LYS A 145 -19.38 9.24 -21.04
CA LYS A 145 -20.71 8.88 -20.49
C LYS A 145 -20.83 9.08 -18.97
N TYR A 146 -19.71 9.16 -18.25
CA TYR A 146 -19.67 9.44 -16.81
C TYR A 146 -19.34 10.91 -16.51
N ALA A 147 -19.24 11.77 -17.53
CA ALA A 147 -18.95 13.20 -17.34
C ALA A 147 -20.17 13.97 -16.79
N GLY A 148 -19.90 15.10 -16.14
CA GLY A 148 -20.95 16.03 -15.70
C GLY A 148 -21.71 15.65 -14.42
N ALA A 149 -21.48 14.46 -13.84
CA ALA A 149 -22.08 14.09 -12.56
C ALA A 149 -21.54 14.96 -11.42
N TRP A 150 -22.40 15.37 -10.48
CA TRP A 150 -21.97 16.19 -9.32
C TRP A 150 -20.86 15.47 -8.52
N SER A 151 -20.99 14.15 -8.36
CA SER A 151 -19.99 13.31 -7.70
C SER A 151 -18.57 13.49 -8.24
N ASN A 152 -18.39 13.86 -9.51
CA ASN A 152 -17.07 14.10 -10.09
C ASN A 152 -16.38 15.31 -9.43
N TYR A 153 -17.12 16.40 -9.21
CA TYR A 153 -16.58 17.59 -8.54
C TYR A 153 -16.22 17.29 -7.08
N PHE A 154 -17.06 16.51 -6.39
CA PHE A 154 -16.77 16.07 -5.03
C PHE A 154 -15.48 15.23 -4.98
N VAL A 155 -15.33 14.25 -5.88
CA VAL A 155 -14.14 13.38 -5.94
C VAL A 155 -12.88 14.20 -6.23
N VAL A 156 -12.93 15.17 -7.15
CA VAL A 156 -11.80 16.07 -7.43
C VAL A 156 -11.46 16.91 -6.20
N ALA A 157 -12.45 17.55 -5.56
CA ALA A 157 -12.23 18.38 -4.38
C ALA A 157 -11.63 17.57 -3.22
N ALA A 158 -12.18 16.39 -2.92
CA ALA A 158 -11.66 15.49 -1.90
C ALA A 158 -10.23 15.04 -2.22
N GLY A 159 -9.93 14.72 -3.49
CA GLY A 159 -8.58 14.37 -3.93
C GLY A 159 -7.58 15.50 -3.76
N VAL A 160 -7.94 16.73 -4.14
CA VAL A 160 -7.08 17.91 -3.97
C VAL A 160 -6.82 18.20 -2.49
N VAL A 161 -7.84 18.12 -1.63
CA VAL A 161 -7.67 18.29 -0.19
C VAL A 161 -6.76 17.21 0.39
N ALA A 162 -6.96 15.94 0.02
CA ALA A 162 -6.15 14.83 0.50
C ALA A 162 -4.67 14.98 0.10
N ILE A 163 -4.40 15.30 -1.16
CA ILE A 163 -3.03 15.52 -1.65
C ILE A 163 -2.41 16.73 -0.98
N SER A 164 -3.15 17.82 -0.80
CA SER A 164 -2.65 19.04 -0.14
C SER A 164 -2.28 18.78 1.32
N ALA A 165 -3.11 18.03 2.06
CA ALA A 165 -2.83 17.65 3.44
C ALA A 165 -1.58 16.78 3.56
N LEU A 166 -1.41 15.81 2.66
CA LEU A 166 -0.25 14.93 2.65
C LEU A 166 1.04 15.68 2.28
N ILE A 167 0.98 16.58 1.28
CA ILE A 167 2.11 17.43 0.91
C ILE A 167 2.48 18.37 2.07
N PHE A 168 1.49 18.97 2.75
CA PHE A 168 1.73 19.82 3.91
C PHE A 168 2.43 19.04 5.05
N SER A 169 1.99 17.81 5.31
CA SER A 169 2.62 16.91 6.29
C SER A 169 4.00 16.39 5.89
N LEU A 170 4.37 16.45 4.61
CA LEU A 170 5.69 16.05 4.12
C LEU A 170 6.70 17.20 4.20
N ILE A 171 6.22 18.45 4.03
CA ILE A 171 7.04 19.66 4.05
C ILE A 171 7.30 20.16 5.48
N ARG A 172 6.42 19.84 6.43
CA ARG A 172 6.51 20.26 7.84
C ARG A 172 6.85 19.08 8.75
#